data_AF-A0A8T5P5F8-F1
#
_entry.id   AF-A0A8T5P5F8-F1
#
_cell.length_a   1.000
_cell.length_b   1.000
_cell.length_c   1.000
_cell.angle_alpha   90.00
_cell.angle_beta   90.00
_cell.angle_gamma   90.00
#
_symmetry.space_group_name_H-M   'P 1'
#
loop_
_entity.id
_entity.type
_entity.pdbx_description
1 polymer ?
#
loop_
_entity_poly.entity_id
_entity_poly.type
_entity_poly.pdbx_seq_one_letter_code
_entity_poly.pdbx_strand_id
1 'polypeptide(L)'
;MEKISLTAALKSWVSRHKVPIVIILIVMISVTVVVSEKVLDISENPAFCGKNCHIMRPYYDSWKTSSHNDVRCVDCHYEPGLIGHLKGKINGLMQF
;
A
#
# COMPACT_ATOMS: atom_id res chain seq x y z
N MET A 1 -39.76 -30.90 -8.02
CA MET A 1 -38.57 -30.08 -8.28
C MET A 1 -37.79 -29.98 -6.99
N GLU A 2 -36.83 -30.87 -6.79
CA GLU A 2 -36.01 -30.95 -5.59
C GLU A 2 -35.18 -29.66 -5.46
N LYS A 3 -35.37 -28.91 -4.38
CA LYS A 3 -34.59 -27.70 -4.11
C LYS A 3 -33.17 -28.15 -3.82
N ILE A 4 -32.33 -28.24 -4.85
CA ILE A 4 -30.88 -28.41 -4.67
C ILE A 4 -30.45 -27.25 -3.78
N SER A 5 -30.12 -27.59 -2.53
CA SER A 5 -29.67 -26.60 -1.57
C SER A 5 -28.39 -25.99 -2.10
N LEU A 6 -28.46 -24.74 -2.58
CA LEU A 6 -27.32 -23.99 -3.11
C LEU A 6 -26.10 -24.05 -2.20
N THR A 7 -26.33 -24.12 -0.88
CA THR A 7 -25.28 -24.24 0.13
C THR A 7 -24.57 -25.60 0.09
N ALA A 8 -25.28 -26.70 -0.20
CA ALA A 8 -24.70 -28.03 -0.33
C ALA A 8 -23.89 -28.18 -1.63
N ALA A 9 -24.41 -27.63 -2.74
CA ALA A 9 -23.68 -27.57 -4.01
C ALA A 9 -22.40 -26.73 -3.87
N LEU A 10 -22.49 -25.56 -3.22
CA LEU A 10 -21.33 -24.70 -2.95
C LEU A 10 -20.29 -25.40 -2.06
N LYS A 11 -20.72 -26.02 -0.96
CA LYS A 11 -19.82 -26.71 -0.03
C LYS A 11 -19.04 -27.86 -0.68
N SER A 12 -19.70 -28.64 -1.54
CA SER A 12 -19.07 -29.74 -2.28
C SER A 12 -18.12 -29.25 -3.38
N TRP A 13 -18.46 -28.12 -4.04
CA TRP A 13 -17.57 -27.49 -5.00
C TRP A 13 -16.32 -26.91 -4.34
N VAL A 14 -16.47 -26.18 -3.22
CA VAL A 14 -15.36 -25.59 -2.47
C VAL A 14 -14.46 -26.70 -1.91
N SER A 15 -15.02 -27.78 -1.35
CA SER A 15 -14.22 -28.88 -0.83
C SER A 15 -13.40 -29.60 -1.92
N ARG A 16 -13.93 -29.67 -3.15
CA ARG A 16 -13.25 -30.19 -4.33
C ARG A 16 -12.13 -29.27 -4.83
N HIS A 17 -12.28 -27.96 -4.71
CA HIS A 17 -11.32 -26.96 -5.20
C HIS A 17 -10.52 -26.27 -4.09
N LYS A 18 -10.55 -26.79 -2.85
CA LYS A 18 -9.91 -26.15 -1.69
C LYS A 18 -8.42 -25.87 -1.88
N VAL A 19 -7.69 -26.78 -2.51
CA VAL A 19 -6.24 -26.65 -2.73
C VAL A 19 -5.92 -25.55 -3.75
N PRO A 20 -6.49 -25.54 -4.99
CA PRO A 20 -6.23 -24.45 -5.92
C PRO A 20 -6.73 -23.10 -5.40
N ILE A 21 -7.84 -23.06 -4.64
CA ILE A 21 -8.31 -21.84 -3.98
C ILE A 21 -7.26 -21.32 -3.00
N VAL A 22 -6.74 -22.18 -2.11
CA VAL A 22 -5.71 -21.78 -1.13
C VAL A 22 -4.43 -21.30 -1.84
N ILE A 23 -3.99 -22.00 -2.89
CA ILE A 23 -2.81 -21.58 -3.68
C ILE A 23 -3.04 -20.20 -4.30
N ILE A 24 -4.20 -19.97 -4.93
CA ILE A 24 -4.54 -18.68 -5.53
C ILE A 24 -4.53 -17.58 -4.46
N LEU A 25 -5.12 -17.82 -3.29
CA LEU A 25 -5.13 -16.83 -2.21
C LEU A 25 -3.71 -16.51 -1.73
N ILE A 26 -2.85 -17.51 -1.54
CA ILE A 26 -1.45 -17.31 -1.14
C ILE A 26 -0.71 -16.47 -2.19
N VAL A 27 -0.88 -16.79 -3.48
CA VAL A 27 -0.26 -16.03 -4.57
C VAL A 27 -0.76 -14.60 -4.58
N MET A 28 -2.06 -14.38 -4.47
CA MET A 28 -2.66 -13.04 -4.45
C MET A 28 -2.17 -12.21 -3.26
N ILE A 29 -2.08 -12.80 -2.07
CA ILE A 29 -1.53 -12.13 -0.88
C ILE A 29 -0.06 -11.78 -1.10
N SER A 30 0.74 -12.73 -1.60
CA SER A 30 2.17 -12.52 -1.83
C SER A 30 2.42 -11.39 -2.84
N VAL A 31 1.66 -11.39 -3.94
CA VAL A 31 1.71 -10.32 -4.94
C VAL A 31 1.33 -8.98 -4.32
N THR A 32 0.27 -8.95 -3.51
CA THR A 32 -0.18 -7.72 -2.84
C THR A 32 0.92 -7.14 -1.96
N VAL A 33 1.57 -7.96 -1.13
CA VAL A 33 2.68 -7.52 -0.26
C VAL A 33 3.83 -6.93 -1.08
N VAL A 34 4.27 -7.62 -2.13
CA VAL A 34 5.38 -7.15 -2.99
C VAL A 34 5.02 -5.82 -3.67
N VAL A 35 3.80 -5.70 -4.18
CA VAL A 35 3.33 -4.47 -4.83
C VAL A 35 3.22 -3.33 -3.81
N SER A 36 2.67 -3.59 -2.62
CA SER A 36 2.53 -2.60 -1.56
C SER A 36 3.86 -1.98 -1.17
N GLU A 37 4.91 -2.78 -0.96
CA GLU A 37 6.26 -2.26 -0.67
C GLU A 37 6.75 -1.27 -1.74
N LYS A 38 6.58 -1.61 -3.02
CA LYS A 38 6.99 -0.73 -4.12
C LYS A 38 6.16 0.55 -4.21
N VAL A 39 4.87 0.47 -3.94
CA VAL A 39 4.01 1.66 -3.88
C VAL A 39 4.41 2.56 -2.72
N LEU A 40 4.79 1.99 -1.57
CA LEU A 40 5.29 2.74 -0.42
C LEU A 40 6.60 3.46 -0.76
N ASP A 41 7.59 2.74 -1.32
CA ASP A 41 8.87 3.33 -1.76
C ASP A 41 8.68 4.52 -2.70
N ILE A 42 7.77 4.39 -3.66
CA ILE A 42 7.47 5.45 -4.64
C ILE A 42 6.79 6.64 -3.96
N SER A 43 5.75 6.39 -3.15
CA SER A 43 4.96 7.45 -2.50
C SER A 43 5.71 8.19 -1.39
N GLU A 44 6.83 7.65 -0.91
CA GLU A 44 7.70 8.24 0.12
C GLU A 44 8.91 8.95 -0.46
N ASN A 45 9.12 8.85 -1.77
CA ASN A 45 10.23 9.50 -2.44
C ASN A 45 10.03 11.03 -2.45
N PRO A 46 11.03 11.85 -2.07
CA PRO A 46 10.94 13.30 -2.14
C PRO A 46 10.48 13.84 -3.50
N ALA A 47 10.92 13.19 -4.59
CA ALA A 47 10.51 13.56 -5.95
C ALA A 47 9.02 13.32 -6.19
N PHE A 48 8.42 12.31 -5.57
CA PHE A 48 6.98 12.09 -5.65
C PHE A 48 6.23 13.28 -5.05
N CYS A 49 6.61 13.71 -3.84
CA CYS A 49 6.00 14.87 -3.18
C CYS A 49 6.18 16.15 -4.02
N GLY A 50 7.42 16.47 -4.42
CA GLY A 50 7.72 17.70 -5.14
C GLY A 50 7.13 17.79 -6.55
N LYS A 51 6.98 16.66 -7.26
CA LYS A 51 6.47 16.64 -8.64
C LYS A 51 4.95 16.51 -8.71
N ASN A 52 4.33 15.79 -7.79
CA ASN A 52 2.90 15.49 -7.84
C ASN A 52 2.04 16.42 -6.98
N CYS A 53 2.61 17.04 -5.94
CA CYS A 53 1.88 17.97 -5.07
C CYS A 53 2.43 19.39 -5.23
N HIS A 54 1.61 20.32 -5.73
CA HIS A 54 2.06 21.70 -5.98
C HIS A 54 2.53 22.43 -4.70
N ILE A 55 1.87 22.19 -3.56
CA ILE A 55 2.20 22.78 -2.25
C ILE A 55 3.55 22.28 -1.72
N MET A 56 3.99 21.11 -2.18
CA MET A 56 5.24 20.49 -1.77
C MET A 56 6.46 20.98 -2.55
N ARG A 57 6.29 21.67 -3.68
CA ARG A 57 7.39 22.17 -4.53
C ARG A 57 8.44 23.02 -3.78
N PRO A 58 8.08 24.07 -3.02
CA PRO A 58 9.09 24.88 -2.33
C PRO A 58 9.90 24.06 -1.30
N TYR A 59 9.26 23.10 -0.63
CA TYR A 59 9.93 22.22 0.33
C TYR A 59 10.86 21.23 -0.37
N TYR A 60 10.45 20.68 -1.51
CA TYR A 60 11.31 19.82 -2.33
C TYR A 60 12.52 20.57 -2.90
N ASP A 61 12.33 21.83 -3.32
CA ASP A 61 13.42 22.67 -3.82
C ASP A 61 14.43 22.99 -2.72
N SER A 62 13.96 23.28 -1.50
CA SER A 62 14.82 23.44 -0.33
C SER A 62 15.54 22.15 0.06
N TRP A 63 14.84 21.01 0.04
CA TRP A 63 15.45 19.70 0.31
C TRP A 63 16.61 19.40 -0.64
N LYS A 64 16.44 19.64 -1.95
CA LYS A 64 17.47 19.37 -2.99
C LYS A 64 18.81 20.07 -2.73
N THR A 65 18.79 21.28 -2.18
CA THR A 65 20.00 22.07 -1.91
C THR A 65 20.48 21.98 -0.47
N SER A 66 19.75 21.25 0.38
CA SER A 66 20.11 21.04 1.78
C SER A 66 21.18 19.95 1.97
N SER A 67 21.73 19.88 3.18
CA SER A 67 22.62 18.78 3.60
C SER A 67 21.92 17.42 3.75
N HIS A 68 20.59 17.36 3.60
CA HIS A 68 19.79 16.14 3.76
C HIS A 68 19.17 15.68 2.42
N ASN A 69 19.75 16.10 1.29
CA ASN A 69 19.22 15.82 -0.05
C ASN A 69 19.34 14.35 -0.50
N ASP A 70 19.78 13.47 0.41
CA ASP A 70 19.91 12.03 0.28
C ASP A 70 18.99 11.25 1.23
N VAL A 71 18.26 11.94 2.13
CA VAL A 71 17.31 11.34 3.08
C VAL A 71 15.87 11.62 2.63
N ARG A 72 14.94 10.67 2.85
CA ARG A 72 13.53 10.86 2.45
C ARG A 72 12.83 11.82 3.41
N CYS A 73 11.85 12.58 2.90
CA CYS A 73 11.06 13.50 3.72
C CYS A 73 10.40 12.78 4.91
N VAL A 74 9.84 11.59 4.66
CA VAL A 74 9.10 10.81 5.67
C VAL A 74 10.00 10.25 6.77
N ASP A 75 11.31 10.09 6.54
CA ASP A 75 12.23 9.55 7.55
C ASP A 75 12.35 10.51 8.76
N CYS A 76 12.12 11.81 8.54
CA CYS A 76 12.07 12.82 9.61
C CYS A 76 10.64 13.26 9.96
N HIS A 77 9.72 13.26 8.99
CA HIS A 77 8.38 13.83 9.16
C HIS A 77 7.31 12.82 9.58
N TYR A 78 7.56 11.52 9.52
CA TYR A 78 6.65 10.52 10.09
C TYR A 78 7.07 10.17 11.52
N GLU A 79 6.08 10.00 12.38
CA GLU A 79 6.32 9.42 13.70
C GLU A 79 6.85 7.99 13.53
N PRO A 80 7.90 7.58 14.26
CA PRO A 80 8.45 6.24 14.15
C PRO A 80 7.43 5.14 14.47
N GLY A 81 7.61 3.99 13.83
CA GLY A 81 6.76 2.81 14.03
C GLY A 81 5.51 2.78 13.14
N LEU A 82 4.80 1.65 13.19
CA LEU A 82 3.70 1.34 12.27
C LEU A 82 2.54 2.34 12.38
N ILE A 83 2.16 2.72 13.59
CA ILE A 83 1.03 3.63 13.82
C ILE A 83 1.33 5.03 13.30
N GLY A 84 2.55 5.53 13.54
CA GLY A 84 2.99 6.83 13.05
C GLY A 84 3.05 6.88 11.52
N HIS A 85 3.57 5.82 10.90
CA HIS A 85 3.58 5.67 9.45
C HIS A 85 2.18 5.68 8.83
N LEU A 86 1.25 4.90 9.38
CA LEU A 86 -0.15 4.87 8.93
C LEU A 86 -0.84 6.23 9.06
N LYS A 87 -0.65 6.93 10.18
CA LYS A 87 -1.18 8.29 10.38
C LYS A 87 -0.63 9.25 9.32
N GLY A 88 0.67 9.20 9.07
CA GLY A 88 1.33 10.01 8.04
C GLY A 88 0.73 9.78 6.64
N LYS A 89 0.48 8.52 6.29
CA LYS A 89 -0.15 8.15 5.01
C LYS A 89 -1.58 8.65 4.89
N ILE A 90 -2.39 8.47 5.93
CA ILE A 90 -3.78 8.97 5.96
C ILE A 90 -3.80 10.49 5.83
N ASN A 91 -2.93 11.19 6.55
CA ASN A 91 -2.83 12.65 6.45
C ASN A 91 -2.46 13.09 5.02
N GLY A 92 -1.48 12.42 4.39
CA GLY A 92 -1.12 12.70 2.99
C GLY A 92 -2.25 12.44 2.01
N LEU A 93 -3.08 11.43 2.24
CA LEU A 93 -4.29 11.16 1.44
C LEU A 93 -5.38 12.21 1.62
N MET A 94 -5.39 12.95 2.73
CA MET A 94 -6.37 14.00 3.00
C MET A 94 -5.91 15.38 2.54
N GLN A 95 -4.65 15.51 2.10
CA GLN A 95 -4.07 16.74 1.57
C GLN A 95 -4.36 16.85 0.07
N PHE A 96 -5.56 17.36 -0.26
CA PHE A 96 -5.96 17.76 -1.61
C PHE A 96 -6.03 19.28 -1.72
#